data_AF-A0A2V5Y4S4-F1
#
_entry.id   AF-A0A2V5Y4S4-F1
#
_cell.length_a   1.000
_cell.length_b   1.000
_cell.length_c   1.000
_cell.angle_alpha   90.00
_cell.angle_beta   90.00
_cell.angle_gamma   90.00
#
_symmetry.space_group_name_H-M   'P 1'
#
loop_
_entity.id
_entity.type
_entity.pdbx_description
1 polymer ?
#
loop_
_entity_poly.entity_id
_entity_poly.type
_entity_poly.pdbx_seq_one_letter_code
_entity_poly.pdbx_strand_id
1 'polypeptide(L)'
;MILRLSGLEALNITPEFGFAVIGERTNITGSPKFSKLILGGDFDGALAVARQQVQGGANLLDVNMDEGMIDSEAAMIRFLNLIGSEPEIARIPIVIDSSKWSVIEAGLKCLQGKAVVNSISLKNGEEDFLRQARLIRRYGAATIVM
;
A
#
# COMPACT_ATOMS: atom_id res chain seq x y z
N MET A 1 12.35 19.73 -3.71
CA MET A 1 12.29 18.74 -2.60
C MET A 1 12.20 17.36 -3.23
N ILE A 2 12.95 16.36 -2.75
CA ILE A 2 12.94 15.00 -3.32
C ILE A 2 12.09 14.10 -2.42
N LEU A 3 11.09 13.43 -2.99
CA LEU A 3 10.36 12.37 -2.29
C LEU A 3 11.10 11.04 -2.53
N ARG A 4 11.62 10.46 -1.44
CA ARG A 4 12.32 9.18 -1.46
C ARG A 4 11.42 8.09 -0.88
N LEU A 5 11.21 7.03 -1.66
CA LEU A 5 10.43 5.83 -1.34
C LEU A 5 11.26 4.61 -1.70
N SER A 6 10.86 3.42 -1.26
CA SER A 6 11.51 2.19 -1.73
C SER A 6 10.61 0.95 -1.60
N GLY A 7 10.74 0.05 -2.58
CA GLY A 7 10.53 -1.37 -2.36
C GLY A 7 11.88 -2.01 -2.04
N LEU A 8 12.26 -3.06 -2.77
CA LEU A 8 13.64 -3.54 -2.85
C LEU A 8 14.54 -2.57 -3.64
N GLU A 9 13.97 -1.78 -4.55
CA GLU A 9 14.67 -0.75 -5.29
C GLU A 9 14.24 0.64 -4.81
N ALA A 10 15.14 1.63 -4.93
CA ALA A 10 14.87 3.00 -4.54
C ALA A 10 14.02 3.71 -5.61
N LEU A 11 12.98 4.43 -5.18
CA LEU A 11 12.22 5.34 -6.03
C LEU A 11 12.43 6.78 -5.53
N ASN A 12 13.14 7.59 -6.32
CA ASN A 12 13.38 8.99 -6.03
C ASN A 12 12.55 9.87 -6.97
N ILE A 13 11.47 10.45 -6.46
CA ILE A 13 10.63 11.38 -7.20
C ILE A 13 11.20 12.79 -7.01
N THR A 14 11.86 13.29 -8.06
CA THR A 14 12.42 14.64 -8.17
C THR A 14 11.49 15.53 -9.01
N PRO A 15 11.71 16.86 -9.05
CA PRO A 15 10.94 17.74 -9.94
C PRO A 15 10.98 17.34 -11.42
N GLU A 16 12.05 16.68 -11.86
CA GLU A 16 12.26 16.22 -13.25
C GLU A 16 11.69 14.82 -13.53
N PHE A 17 11.27 14.09 -12.48
CA PHE A 17 10.73 12.72 -12.61
C PHE A 17 9.46 12.67 -13.48
N GLY A 18 8.69 13.76 -13.51
CA GLY A 18 7.41 13.83 -14.20
C GLY A 18 6.28 13.23 -13.35
N PHE A 19 5.44 12.38 -13.96
CA PHE A 19 4.26 11.82 -13.31
C PHE A 19 4.55 10.41 -12.77
N ALA A 20 4.39 10.23 -11.45
CA ALA A 20 4.46 8.92 -10.84
C ALA A 20 3.08 8.25 -10.86
N VAL A 21 3.03 7.01 -11.37
CA VAL A 21 1.80 6.22 -11.50
C VAL A 21 1.66 5.27 -10.31
N ILE A 22 0.51 5.30 -9.65
CA ILE A 22 0.13 4.34 -8.60
C ILE A 22 -0.84 3.33 -9.23
N GLY A 23 -0.52 2.04 -9.16
CA GLY A 23 -1.40 0.97 -9.63
C GLY A 23 -2.55 0.73 -8.64
N GLU A 24 -3.79 0.93 -9.09
CA GLU A 24 -5.02 0.91 -8.26
C GLU A 24 -5.74 -0.45 -8.16
N ARG A 25 -5.39 -1.44 -8.99
CA ARG A 25 -6.23 -2.64 -9.20
C ARG A 25 -6.11 -3.68 -8.09
N THR A 26 -5.20 -3.49 -7.14
CA THR A 26 -5.00 -4.31 -5.93
C THR A 26 -5.84 -3.78 -4.77
N ASN A 27 -7.10 -3.45 -5.08
CA ASN A 27 -8.06 -2.85 -4.18
C ASN A 27 -9.37 -3.64 -4.22
N ILE A 28 -9.80 -4.20 -3.08
CA ILE A 28 -11.04 -5.01 -3.01
C ILE A 28 -12.26 -4.19 -3.43
N THR A 29 -12.35 -2.93 -3.00
CA THR A 29 -13.51 -2.07 -3.30
C THR A 29 -13.52 -1.57 -4.74
N GLY A 30 -12.34 -1.36 -5.33
CA GLY A 30 -12.20 -0.77 -6.67
C GLY A 30 -12.03 -1.75 -7.82
N SER A 31 -11.72 -3.03 -7.55
CA SER A 31 -11.38 -4.02 -8.57
C SER A 31 -12.17 -5.31 -8.41
N PRO A 32 -13.25 -5.53 -9.20
CA PRO A 32 -14.07 -6.74 -9.12
C PRO A 32 -13.28 -8.04 -9.30
N LYS A 33 -12.24 -8.01 -10.16
CA LYS A 33 -11.34 -9.16 -10.35
C LYS A 33 -10.55 -9.45 -9.06
N PHE A 34 -9.94 -8.43 -8.47
CA PHE A 34 -9.14 -8.59 -7.26
C PHE A 34 -10.00 -9.00 -6.05
N SER A 35 -11.16 -8.38 -5.89
CA SER A 35 -12.17 -8.74 -4.88
C SER A 35 -12.52 -10.23 -4.94
N LYS A 36 -12.88 -10.75 -6.13
CA LYS A 36 -13.20 -12.17 -6.31
C LYS A 36 -12.05 -13.10 -5.91
N LEU A 37 -10.81 -12.72 -6.21
CA LEU A 37 -9.63 -13.50 -5.90
C LEU A 37 -9.38 -13.55 -4.40
N ILE A 38 -9.39 -12.39 -3.72
CA ILE A 38 -9.16 -12.31 -2.27
C ILE A 38 -10.29 -13.03 -1.49
N LEU A 39 -11.55 -12.78 -1.85
CA LEU A 39 -12.71 -13.44 -1.23
C LEU A 39 -12.73 -14.95 -1.49
N GLY A 40 -12.20 -15.40 -2.64
CA GLY A 40 -12.02 -16.81 -2.97
C GLY A 40 -10.77 -17.46 -2.34
N GLY A 41 -9.94 -16.70 -1.63
CA GLY A 41 -8.67 -17.18 -1.07
C GLY A 41 -7.57 -17.44 -2.10
N ASP A 42 -7.75 -16.99 -3.35
CA ASP A 42 -6.79 -17.14 -4.45
C ASP A 42 -5.78 -15.99 -4.44
N PHE A 43 -4.80 -16.09 -3.53
CA PHE A 43 -3.74 -15.09 -3.42
C PHE A 43 -2.73 -15.14 -4.57
N ASP A 44 -2.57 -16.29 -5.24
CA ASP A 44 -1.68 -16.40 -6.40
C ASP A 44 -2.23 -15.62 -7.60
N GLY A 45 -3.53 -15.72 -7.84
CA GLY A 45 -4.21 -14.88 -8.83
C GLY A 45 -4.17 -13.40 -8.44
N ALA A 46 -4.24 -13.07 -7.15
CA ALA A 46 -4.11 -11.70 -6.65
C ALA A 46 -2.70 -11.13 -6.89
N LEU A 47 -1.65 -11.93 -6.68
CA LEU A 47 -0.27 -11.56 -7.03
C LEU A 47 -0.10 -11.36 -8.54
N ALA A 48 -0.80 -12.12 -9.37
CA ALA A 48 -0.78 -11.91 -10.82
C ALA A 48 -1.37 -10.54 -11.21
N VAL A 49 -2.41 -10.06 -10.51
CA VAL A 49 -2.95 -8.69 -10.72
C VAL A 49 -1.90 -7.65 -10.34
N ALA A 50 -1.23 -7.80 -9.19
CA ALA A 50 -0.14 -6.90 -8.78
C ALA A 50 0.99 -6.86 -9.81
N ARG A 51 1.49 -8.02 -10.23
CA ARG A 51 2.55 -8.16 -11.24
C ARG A 51 2.18 -7.50 -12.57
N GLN A 52 0.94 -7.69 -13.03
CA GLN A 52 0.47 -7.07 -14.26
C GLN A 52 0.55 -5.54 -14.21
N GLN A 53 0.27 -4.91 -13.06
CA GLN A 53 0.37 -3.46 -12.91
C GLN A 53 1.82 -2.98 -12.94
N VAL A 54 2.73 -3.72 -12.28
CA VAL A 54 4.16 -3.43 -12.29
C VAL A 54 4.71 -3.50 -13.72
N GLN A 55 4.38 -4.56 -14.45
CA GLN A 55 4.74 -4.73 -15.86
C GLN A 55 4.09 -3.67 -16.77
N GLY A 56 2.91 -3.18 -16.39
CA GLY A 56 2.21 -2.09 -17.05
C GLY A 56 2.76 -0.69 -16.75
N GLY A 57 3.84 -0.57 -15.97
CA GLY A 57 4.52 0.71 -15.72
C GLY A 57 4.13 1.42 -14.43
N ALA A 58 3.42 0.75 -13.50
CA ALA A 58 3.18 1.32 -12.18
C ALA A 58 4.51 1.60 -11.46
N ASN A 59 4.66 2.80 -10.92
CA ASN A 59 5.83 3.19 -10.11
C ASN A 59 5.64 2.82 -8.64
N LEU A 60 4.39 2.77 -8.17
CA LEU A 60 4.00 2.30 -6.85
C LEU A 60 2.76 1.41 -6.98
N LEU A 61 2.49 0.59 -5.96
CA LEU A 61 1.31 -0.27 -5.92
C LEU A 61 0.41 0.10 -4.75
N ASP A 62 -0.87 0.42 -5.00
CA ASP A 62 -1.88 0.63 -3.96
C ASP A 62 -2.48 -0.71 -3.53
N VAL A 63 -2.49 -0.97 -2.21
CA VAL A 63 -3.02 -2.21 -1.65
C VAL A 63 -4.11 -1.86 -0.66
N ASN A 64 -5.35 -2.25 -0.99
CA ASN A 64 -6.52 -2.06 -0.14
C ASN A 64 -7.23 -3.39 0.12
N MET A 65 -7.36 -3.71 1.41
CA MET A 65 -8.01 -4.93 1.93
C MET A 65 -9.26 -4.63 2.78
N ASP A 66 -9.80 -3.42 2.68
CA ASP A 66 -11.01 -3.03 3.41
C ASP A 66 -12.23 -3.70 2.78
N GLU A 67 -12.81 -4.63 3.53
CA GLU A 67 -14.02 -5.36 3.16
C GLU A 67 -14.68 -5.87 4.44
N GLY A 68 -16.01 -5.75 4.54
CA GLY A 68 -16.77 -6.09 5.75
C GLY A 68 -16.86 -7.59 6.01
N MET A 69 -16.63 -8.42 5.00
CA MET A 69 -16.74 -9.87 5.07
C MET A 69 -15.45 -10.60 5.47
N ILE A 70 -14.31 -9.89 5.60
CA ILE A 70 -13.02 -10.50 5.89
C ILE A 70 -12.31 -9.81 7.05
N ASP A 71 -11.31 -10.50 7.60
CA ASP A 71 -10.32 -9.88 8.47
C ASP A 71 -9.33 -9.07 7.61
N SER A 72 -9.60 -7.77 7.46
CA SER A 72 -8.76 -6.84 6.69
C SER A 72 -7.32 -6.77 7.18
N GLU A 73 -7.09 -6.91 8.49
CA GLU A 73 -5.74 -6.83 9.06
C GLU A 73 -4.93 -8.07 8.68
N ALA A 74 -5.51 -9.26 8.88
CA ALA A 74 -4.89 -10.51 8.48
C ALA A 74 -4.69 -10.61 6.96
N ALA A 75 -5.65 -10.13 6.16
CA ALA A 75 -5.55 -10.09 4.71
C ALA A 75 -4.42 -9.16 4.22
N MET A 76 -4.30 -7.97 4.83
CA MET A 76 -3.22 -7.03 4.55
C MET A 76 -1.86 -7.65 4.85
N ILE A 77 -1.68 -8.19 6.06
CA ILE A 77 -0.43 -8.85 6.47
C ILE A 77 -0.08 -9.99 5.49
N ARG A 78 -1.04 -10.87 5.20
CA ARG A 78 -0.81 -12.02 4.31
C ARG A 78 -0.39 -11.58 2.92
N PHE A 79 -1.10 -10.63 2.31
CA PHE A 79 -0.82 -10.22 0.95
C PHE A 79 0.50 -9.45 0.83
N LEU A 80 0.82 -8.58 1.79
CA LEU A 80 2.09 -7.85 1.79
C LEU A 80 3.30 -8.79 1.99
N ASN A 81 3.17 -9.83 2.83
CA ASN A 81 4.21 -10.85 2.98
C ASN A 81 4.41 -11.65 1.68
N LEU A 82 3.32 -11.98 0.98
CA LEU A 82 3.39 -12.65 -0.32
C LEU A 82 4.03 -11.75 -1.39
N ILE A 83 3.69 -10.46 -1.44
CA ILE A 83 4.36 -9.48 -2.29
C ILE A 83 5.86 -9.47 -1.99
N GLY A 84 6.25 -9.48 -0.71
CA GLY A 84 7.65 -9.51 -0.29
C GLY A 84 8.44 -10.75 -0.77
N SER A 85 7.74 -11.85 -1.08
CA SER A 85 8.35 -13.06 -1.65
C SER A 85 8.47 -13.07 -3.18
N GLU A 86 7.93 -12.04 -3.86
CA GLU A 86 7.91 -11.90 -5.30
C GLU A 86 8.78 -10.70 -5.74
N PRO A 87 10.07 -10.92 -6.09
CA PRO A 87 11.02 -9.83 -6.33
C PRO A 87 10.57 -8.82 -7.38
N GLU A 88 9.87 -9.27 -8.42
CA GLU A 88 9.36 -8.40 -9.48
C GLU A 88 8.34 -7.38 -8.96
N ILE A 89 7.52 -7.77 -7.98
CA ILE A 89 6.51 -6.90 -7.36
C ILE A 89 7.18 -6.09 -6.25
N ALA A 90 7.95 -6.75 -5.40
CA ALA A 90 8.60 -6.15 -4.23
C ALA A 90 9.58 -5.04 -4.58
N ARG A 91 10.07 -4.94 -5.83
CA ARG A 91 10.99 -3.88 -6.25
C ARG A 91 10.41 -2.47 -6.12
N ILE A 92 9.10 -2.28 -6.31
CA ILE A 92 8.46 -0.96 -6.23
C ILE A 92 7.86 -0.69 -4.83
N PRO A 93 7.74 0.58 -4.40
CA PRO A 93 7.13 0.90 -3.12
C PRO A 93 5.63 0.58 -3.08
N ILE A 94 5.14 0.27 -1.88
CA ILE A 94 3.72 0.01 -1.60
C ILE A 94 3.05 1.23 -0.99
N VAL A 95 1.84 1.51 -1.45
CA VAL A 95 0.87 2.42 -0.83
C VAL A 95 -0.11 1.56 -0.03
N ILE A 96 -0.07 1.65 1.29
CA ILE A 96 -0.99 0.92 2.18
C ILE A 96 -2.28 1.73 2.28
N ASP A 97 -3.37 1.20 1.71
CA ASP A 97 -4.67 1.87 1.66
C ASP A 97 -5.68 1.21 2.60
N SER A 98 -6.13 1.97 3.60
CA SER A 98 -7.21 1.57 4.48
C SER A 98 -7.80 2.75 5.23
N SER A 99 -9.10 2.66 5.53
CA SER A 99 -9.81 3.55 6.45
C SER A 99 -9.54 3.23 7.94
N LYS A 100 -8.91 2.09 8.25
CA LYS A 100 -8.65 1.60 9.60
C LYS A 100 -7.17 1.74 9.94
N TRP A 101 -6.85 2.53 10.98
CA TRP A 101 -5.46 2.70 11.43
C TRP A 101 -4.77 1.37 11.78
N SER A 102 -5.49 0.40 12.36
CA SER A 102 -4.91 -0.90 12.71
C SER A 102 -4.39 -1.67 11.49
N VAL A 103 -5.12 -1.61 10.36
CA VAL A 103 -4.72 -2.24 9.09
C VAL A 103 -3.50 -1.52 8.50
N ILE A 104 -3.49 -0.18 8.53
CA ILE A 104 -2.32 0.62 8.12
C ILE A 104 -1.09 0.21 8.92
N GLU A 105 -1.21 0.19 10.24
CA GLU A 105 -0.10 -0.10 11.14
C GLU A 105 0.38 -1.55 11.02
N ALA A 106 -0.52 -2.50 10.81
CA ALA A 106 -0.16 -3.89 10.50
C ALA A 106 0.65 -3.97 9.21
N GLY A 107 0.23 -3.27 8.15
CA GLY A 107 0.98 -3.22 6.89
C GLY A 107 2.37 -2.59 7.05
N LEU A 108 2.48 -1.49 7.80
CA LEU A 108 3.75 -0.81 8.07
C LEU A 108 4.75 -1.71 8.80
N LYS A 109 4.27 -2.62 9.68
CA LYS A 109 5.13 -3.59 10.39
C LYS A 109 5.65 -4.71 9.49
N CYS A 110 5.00 -4.97 8.35
CA CYS A 110 5.37 -6.05 7.43
C CYS A 110 6.34 -5.59 6.33
N LEU A 111 6.31 -4.32 5.95
CA LEU A 111 7.10 -3.82 4.83
C LEU A 111 8.54 -3.51 5.23
N GLN A 112 9.48 -3.90 4.37
CA GLN A 112 10.91 -3.62 4.54
C GLN A 112 11.30 -2.26 3.95
N GLY A 113 10.69 -1.90 2.82
CA GLY A 113 10.94 -0.64 2.11
C GLY A 113 10.16 0.54 2.69
N LYS A 114 10.50 1.75 2.24
CA LYS A 114 9.79 2.97 2.63
C LYS A 114 8.46 3.10 1.87
N ALA A 115 7.39 2.70 2.56
CA ALA A 115 6.01 2.74 2.10
C ALA A 115 5.37 4.13 2.13
N VAL A 116 4.17 4.22 1.54
CA VAL A 116 3.26 5.37 1.65
C VAL A 116 2.00 4.95 2.39
N VAL A 117 1.55 5.76 3.35
CA VAL A 117 0.27 5.57 4.03
C VAL A 117 -0.84 6.30 3.27
N ASN A 118 -1.89 5.59 2.93
CA ASN A 118 -3.14 6.11 2.36
C ASN A 118 -4.28 5.77 3.33
N SER A 119 -4.72 6.67 4.20
CA SER A 119 -4.28 8.06 4.39
C SER A 119 -4.53 8.49 5.84
N ILE A 120 -4.14 9.72 6.17
CA ILE A 120 -4.55 10.38 7.41
C ILE A 120 -5.31 11.67 7.08
N SER A 121 -6.17 12.14 8.00
CA SER A 121 -6.92 13.40 7.82
C SER A 121 -7.30 14.03 9.16
N LEU A 122 -7.82 15.25 9.12
CA LEU A 122 -8.37 15.95 10.30
C LEU A 122 -9.80 15.51 10.65
N LYS A 123 -10.36 14.49 9.99
CA LYS A 123 -11.75 14.03 10.20
C LYS A 123 -12.07 13.72 11.67
N ASN A 124 -11.12 13.14 12.40
CA ASN A 124 -11.27 12.78 13.82
C ASN A 124 -10.62 13.81 14.78
N GLY A 125 -10.29 15.01 14.27
CA GLY A 125 -9.64 16.06 15.04
C GLY A 125 -8.11 16.03 15.00
N GLU A 126 -7.50 17.12 15.49
CA GLU A 126 -6.06 17.36 15.44
C GLU A 126 -5.26 16.35 16.27
N GLU A 127 -5.77 15.93 17.42
CA GLU A 127 -5.07 15.00 18.31
C GLU A 127 -4.83 13.64 17.62
N ASP A 128 -5.86 13.08 16.99
CA ASP A 128 -5.75 11.81 16.27
C ASP A 128 -4.85 11.96 15.04
N PHE A 129 -4.98 13.05 14.28
CA PHE A 129 -4.10 13.36 13.16
C PHE A 129 -2.62 13.40 13.58
N LEU A 130 -2.29 14.14 14.64
CA LEU A 130 -0.92 14.24 15.14
C LEU A 130 -0.41 12.91 15.71
N ARG A 131 -1.27 12.12 16.37
CA ARG A 131 -0.94 10.77 16.83
C ARG A 131 -0.53 9.88 15.64
N GLN A 132 -1.35 9.81 14.61
CA GLN A 132 -1.09 9.03 13.40
C GLN A 132 0.17 9.54 12.68
N ALA A 133 0.29 10.85 12.44
CA ALA A 133 1.47 11.45 11.79
C ALA A 133 2.79 11.17 12.53
N ARG A 134 2.78 11.19 13.87
CA ARG A 134 3.96 10.82 14.68
C ARG A 134 4.33 9.35 14.51
N LEU A 135 3.35 8.45 14.44
CA LEU A 135 3.57 7.03 14.21
C LEU A 135 4.13 6.78 12.80
N ILE A 136 3.53 7.39 11.77
CA ILE A 136 4.04 7.33 10.38
C ILE A 136 5.49 7.77 10.32
N ARG A 137 5.82 8.91 10.96
CA ARG A 137 7.19 9.41 11.04
C ARG A 137 8.12 8.43 11.75
N ARG A 138 7.65 7.75 12.80
CA ARG A 138 8.42 6.72 13.52
C ARG A 138 8.70 5.48 12.67
N TYR A 139 7.73 5.04 11.87
CA TYR A 139 7.92 3.97 10.88
C TYR A 139 8.75 4.42 9.67
N GLY A 140 8.97 5.73 9.49
CA GLY A 140 9.75 6.28 8.38
C GLY A 140 9.01 6.29 7.04
N ALA A 141 7.69 6.11 7.05
CA ALA A 141 6.85 6.10 5.84
C ALA A 141 6.54 7.53 5.35
N ALA A 142 6.18 7.64 4.07
CA ALA A 142 5.47 8.81 3.56
C ALA A 142 3.97 8.69 3.84
N THR A 143 3.20 9.77 3.64
CA THR A 143 1.74 9.74 3.82
C THR A 143 1.04 10.64 2.83
N ILE A 144 -0.15 10.20 2.43
CA ILE A 144 -1.18 11.03 1.82
C ILE A 144 -1.97 11.68 2.96
N VAL A 145 -2.26 12.98 2.84
CA VAL A 145 -3.11 13.74 3.76
C VAL A 145 -4.35 14.16 2.98
N MET A 146 -5.51 13.71 3.43
CA MET A 146 -6.82 14.04 2.83
C MET A 146 -7.44 15.26 3.47
#